data_AF-A0A4P9VFY5-F1
#
_entry.id   AF-A0A4P9VFY5-F1
#
_cell.length_a   1.000
_cell.length_b   1.000
_cell.length_c   1.000
_cell.angle_alpha   90.00
_cell.angle_beta   90.00
_cell.angle_gamma   90.00
#
_symmetry.space_group_name_H-M   'P 1'
#
loop_
_entity.id
_entity.type
_entity.pdbx_description
1 polymer ?
#
loop_
_entity_poly.entity_id
_entity_poly.type
_entity_poly.pdbx_seq_one_letter_code
_entity_poly.pdbx_strand_id
1 'polypeptide(L)'
;MASCAPFKVAFNGQPQDIYNRVKAMIDGNGGTLEGDTQSGRFSVSVPVFGTVKGEYTIVGKEAVITVTERSPFLACQTIENFIRKNLDKVDP
;
A
#
# COMPACT_ATOMS: atom_id res chain seq x y z
N MET A 1 17.73 -4.03 6.43
CA MET A 1 16.39 -3.72 5.87
C MET A 1 15.66 -2.88 6.88
N ALA A 2 15.05 -1.76 6.48
CA ALA A 2 14.23 -0.94 7.39
C ALA A 2 12.77 -1.34 7.22
N SER A 3 12.07 -1.61 8.32
CA SER A 3 10.62 -1.73 8.36
C SER A 3 9.99 -0.40 8.78
N CYS A 4 8.70 -0.24 8.51
CA CYS A 4 7.92 0.88 9.04
C CYS A 4 6.94 0.39 10.09
N ALA A 5 6.60 1.28 11.02
CA ALA A 5 5.48 1.04 11.91
C ALA A 5 4.20 0.84 11.07
N PRO A 6 3.36 -0.14 11.43
CA PRO A 6 2.10 -0.34 10.74
C PRO A 6 1.20 0.89 10.95
N PHE A 7 0.61 1.37 9.88
CA PHE A 7 -0.32 2.51 9.92
C PHE A 7 -1.67 2.08 9.37
N LYS A 8 -2.72 2.75 9.85
CA LYS A 8 -4.10 2.47 9.48
C LYS A 8 -4.60 3.58 8.56
N VAL A 9 -5.23 3.18 7.46
CA VAL A 9 -5.88 4.09 6.52
C VAL A 9 -7.35 3.71 6.43
N ALA A 10 -8.23 4.58 6.90
CA ALA A 10 -9.65 4.43 6.67
C ALA A 10 -9.94 4.66 5.17
N PHE A 11 -10.78 3.83 4.59
CA PHE A 11 -11.24 4.00 3.21
C PHE A 11 -12.77 3.96 3.19
N ASN A 12 -13.37 4.69 2.24
CA ASN A 12 -14.80 4.67 2.00
C ASN A 12 -15.08 3.99 0.67
N GLY A 13 -15.80 2.87 0.70
CA GLY A 13 -16.12 2.07 -0.49
C GLY A 13 -16.10 0.56 -0.21
N GLN A 14 -16.27 -0.24 -1.26
CA GLN A 14 -16.09 -1.69 -1.14
C GLN A 14 -14.59 -2.04 -1.11
N PRO A 15 -14.17 -2.99 -0.28
CA PRO A 15 -12.79 -3.48 -0.23
C PRO A 15 -12.26 -3.93 -1.60
N GLN A 16 -13.15 -4.42 -2.46
CA GLN A 16 -12.84 -4.91 -3.80
C GLN A 16 -12.43 -3.79 -4.78
N ASP A 17 -13.10 -2.64 -4.73
CA ASP A 17 -12.73 -1.47 -5.52
C ASP A 17 -11.37 -0.92 -5.11
N ILE A 18 -11.13 -0.84 -3.79
CA ILE A 18 -9.85 -0.41 -3.23
C ILE A 18 -8.74 -1.37 -3.66
N TYR A 19 -8.97 -2.68 -3.52
CA TYR A 19 -8.03 -3.71 -3.94
C TYR A 19 -7.68 -3.57 -5.43
N ASN A 20 -8.68 -3.42 -6.30
CA ASN A 20 -8.44 -3.27 -7.74
C ASN A 20 -7.67 -1.99 -8.08
N ARG A 21 -7.97 -0.86 -7.42
CA ARG A 21 -7.23 0.40 -7.60
C ARG A 21 -5.78 0.28 -7.14
N VAL A 22 -5.56 -0.29 -5.95
CA VAL A 22 -4.22 -0.50 -5.40
C VAL A 22 -3.44 -1.48 -6.29
N LYS A 23 -4.06 -2.58 -6.74
CA LYS A 23 -3.46 -3.53 -7.67
C LYS A 23 -3.06 -2.86 -8.97
N ALA A 24 -3.96 -2.12 -9.62
CA ALA A 24 -3.68 -1.44 -10.88
C ALA A 24 -2.55 -0.41 -10.74
N MET A 25 -2.49 0.31 -9.62
CA MET A 25 -1.44 1.28 -9.34
C MET A 25 -0.08 0.59 -9.11
N ILE A 26 -0.06 -0.52 -8.37
CA ILE A 26 1.15 -1.30 -8.11
C ILE A 26 1.67 -1.92 -9.41
N ASP A 27 0.80 -2.52 -10.20
CA ASP A 27 1.11 -3.13 -11.50
C ASP A 27 1.65 -2.08 -12.48
N GLY A 28 1.02 -0.90 -12.52
CA GLY A 28 1.48 0.25 -13.31
C GLY A 28 2.85 0.82 -12.89
N ASN A 29 3.30 0.56 -11.67
CA ASN A 29 4.64 0.92 -11.19
C ASN A 29 5.64 -0.26 -11.29
N GLY A 30 5.32 -1.31 -12.05
CA GLY A 30 6.17 -2.50 -12.19
C GLY A 30 6.30 -3.29 -10.89
N GLY A 31 5.30 -3.20 -10.03
CA GLY A 31 5.16 -3.98 -8.81
C GLY A 31 4.17 -5.14 -8.97
N THR A 32 4.09 -5.95 -7.93
CA THR A 32 3.14 -7.06 -7.79
C THR A 32 2.38 -6.95 -6.48
N LEU A 33 1.09 -7.26 -6.55
CA LEU A 33 0.22 -7.40 -5.38
C LEU A 33 -0.35 -8.81 -5.37
N GLU A 34 -0.09 -9.52 -4.27
CA GLU A 34 -0.48 -10.90 -4.00
C GLU A 34 -1.42 -10.93 -2.80
N GLY A 35 -2.50 -11.70 -2.86
CA GLY A 35 -3.51 -11.78 -1.80
C GLY A 35 -4.88 -11.30 -2.27
N ASP A 36 -5.72 -10.92 -1.31
CA ASP A 36 -7.17 -10.74 -1.47
C ASP A 36 -7.68 -9.47 -0.78
N THR A 37 -8.99 -9.26 -0.83
CA THR A 37 -9.64 -8.05 -0.29
C THR A 37 -9.59 -7.95 1.23
N GLN A 38 -9.15 -9.00 1.93
CA GLN A 38 -8.98 -9.01 3.38
C GLN A 38 -7.52 -8.88 3.79
N SER A 39 -6.59 -9.52 3.08
CA SER A 39 -5.16 -9.38 3.38
C SER A 39 -4.29 -9.78 2.22
N GLY A 40 -3.06 -9.27 2.20
CA GLY A 40 -2.10 -9.67 1.19
C GLY A 40 -0.75 -9.00 1.37
N ARG A 41 0.10 -9.21 0.37
CA ARG A 41 1.43 -8.65 0.25
C ARG A 41 1.53 -7.82 -1.01
N PHE A 42 2.32 -6.75 -0.94
CA PHE A 42 2.66 -5.93 -2.08
C PHE A 42 4.15 -5.76 -2.20
N SER A 43 4.63 -5.64 -3.42
CA SER A 43 6.02 -5.36 -3.77
C SER A 43 6.03 -4.38 -4.92
N VAL A 44 6.53 -3.16 -4.71
CA VAL A 44 6.62 -2.12 -5.73
C VAL A 44 8.09 -1.78 -5.96
N SER A 45 8.54 -1.84 -7.20
CA SER A 45 9.87 -1.35 -7.57
C SER A 45 9.80 0.14 -7.85
N VAL A 46 10.37 0.94 -6.95
CA VAL A 46 10.46 2.39 -7.14
C VAL A 46 11.75 2.68 -7.93
N PRO A 47 11.65 3.24 -9.15
CA PRO A 47 12.82 3.61 -9.91
C PRO A 47 13.68 4.58 -9.08
N VAL A 48 15.00 4.41 -9.12
CA VAL A 48 16.00 5.18 -8.36
C VAL A 48 16.10 4.84 -6.86
N PHE A 49 14.99 4.48 -6.20
CA PHE A 49 14.99 4.23 -4.76
C PHE A 49 15.00 2.75 -4.36
N GLY A 50 14.71 1.83 -5.29
CA GLY A 50 14.71 0.39 -5.05
C GLY A 50 13.31 -0.17 -4.75
N THR A 51 13.23 -1.40 -4.27
CA THR A 51 11.96 -2.09 -4.05
C THR A 51 11.40 -1.84 -2.64
N VAL A 52 10.09 -1.65 -2.56
CA VAL A 52 9.31 -1.53 -1.33
C VAL A 52 8.39 -2.74 -1.25
N LYS A 53 8.52 -3.54 -0.21
CA LYS A 53 7.62 -4.65 0.11
C LYS A 53 6.90 -4.39 1.40
N GLY A 54 5.63 -4.76 1.43
CA GLY A 54 4.81 -4.70 2.61
C GLY A 54 3.65 -5.66 2.54
N GLU A 55 2.88 -5.65 3.60
CA GLU A 55 1.68 -6.43 3.77
C GLU A 55 0.54 -5.47 4.10
N TYR A 56 -0.67 -5.83 3.71
CA TYR A 56 -1.87 -5.11 4.05
C TYR A 56 -2.90 -6.04 4.65
N THR A 57 -3.73 -5.51 5.53
CA THR A 57 -4.84 -6.23 6.17
C THR A 57 -6.01 -5.28 6.33
N ILE A 58 -7.15 -5.68 5.81
CA ILE A 58 -8.39 -4.92 5.87
C ILE A 58 -9.19 -5.41 7.08
N VAL A 59 -9.43 -4.50 8.02
CA VAL A 59 -10.21 -4.73 9.23
C VAL A 59 -11.44 -3.82 9.15
N GLY A 60 -12.57 -4.39 8.74
CA GLY A 60 -13.81 -3.64 8.54
C GLY A 60 -13.69 -2.62 7.40
N LYS A 61 -13.54 -1.33 7.74
CA LYS A 61 -13.38 -0.21 6.79
C LYS A 61 -12.00 0.46 6.89
N GLU A 62 -11.05 -0.21 7.54
CA GLU A 62 -9.69 0.29 7.72
C GLU A 62 -8.69 -0.68 7.09
N ALA A 63 -7.77 -0.16 6.29
CA ALA A 63 -6.64 -0.91 5.75
C ALA A 63 -5.42 -0.65 6.65
N VAL A 64 -4.96 -1.69 7.32
CA VAL A 64 -3.71 -1.72 8.07
C VAL A 64 -2.58 -2.08 7.12
N ILE A 65 -1.61 -1.19 6.95
CA ILE A 65 -0.48 -1.38 6.06
C ILE A 65 0.79 -1.55 6.90
N THR A 66 1.55 -2.60 6.63
CA THR A 66 2.81 -2.93 7.32
C THR A 66 3.93 -3.02 6.29
N VAL A 67 4.89 -2.10 6.31
CA VAL A 67 6.04 -2.16 5.39
C VAL A 67 7.12 -3.05 6.03
N THR A 68 7.35 -4.22 5.43
CA THR A 68 8.31 -5.22 5.90
C THR A 68 9.71 -4.93 5.37
N GLU A 69 9.82 -4.46 4.13
CA GLU A 69 11.08 -4.18 3.47
C GLU A 69 10.99 -2.88 2.68
N ARG A 70 11.91 -1.96 2.92
CA ARG A 70 12.09 -0.79 2.06
C ARG A 70 13.55 -0.40 1.98
N SER A 71 13.84 0.38 0.94
CA SER A 71 15.10 1.10 0.84
C SER A 71 15.24 2.10 2.00
N PRO A 72 16.43 2.20 2.62
CA PRO A 72 16.68 3.15 3.69
C PRO A 72 16.54 4.61 3.24
N PHE A 73 16.68 4.88 1.93
CA PHE A 73 16.51 6.20 1.33
C PHE A 73 15.04 6.65 1.25
N LEU A 74 14.07 5.73 1.35
CA LEU A 74 12.67 6.02 1.08
C LEU A 74 11.90 6.09 2.40
N ALA A 75 11.64 7.29 2.92
CA ALA A 75 11.02 7.46 4.23
C ALA A 75 9.63 6.78 4.34
N CYS A 76 9.33 6.19 5.51
CA CYS A 76 8.01 5.61 5.79
C CYS A 76 6.87 6.59 5.54
N GLN A 77 7.10 7.86 5.88
CA GLN A 77 6.14 8.94 5.69
C GLN A 77 5.80 9.18 4.22
N THR A 78 6.74 8.96 3.28
CA THR A 78 6.48 9.06 1.84
C THR A 78 5.56 7.94 1.36
N ILE A 79 5.80 6.71 1.82
CA ILE A 79 4.95 5.54 1.51
C ILE A 79 3.55 5.77 2.07
N GLU A 80 3.47 6.16 3.35
CA GLU A 80 2.20 6.45 4.00
C GLU A 80 1.43 7.54 3.26
N ASN A 81 2.07 8.65 2.91
CA ASN A 81 1.42 9.76 2.23
C ASN A 81 0.95 9.37 0.82
N PHE A 82 1.72 8.54 0.11
CA PHE A 82 1.33 8.02 -1.20
C PHE A 82 0.12 7.08 -1.10
N ILE A 83 0.12 6.16 -0.13
CA ILE A 83 -0.98 5.23 0.09
C ILE A 83 -2.24 6.00 0.52
N ARG A 84 -2.12 6.91 1.51
CA ARG A 84 -3.22 7.81 1.91
C ARG A 84 -3.77 8.56 0.71
N LYS A 85 -2.95 9.21 -0.11
CA LYS A 85 -3.42 9.94 -1.30
C LYS A 85 -4.17 9.09 -2.34
N ASN A 86 -3.90 7.80 -2.41
CA ASN A 86 -4.57 6.90 -3.35
C ASN A 86 -5.81 6.22 -2.75
N LEU A 87 -5.84 6.02 -1.43
CA LEU A 87 -6.98 5.45 -0.69
C LEU A 87 -8.02 6.50 -0.28
N ASP A 88 -7.58 7.74 0.00
CA ASP A 88 -8.39 8.89 0.43
C ASP A 88 -9.02 9.66 -0.74
N LYS A 89 -8.85 9.21 -1.99
CA LYS A 89 -9.70 9.70 -3.09
C LYS A 89 -11.12 9.13 -2.95
N VAL A 90 -11.79 9.57 -1.88
CA VAL A 90 -13.19 9.95 -1.90
C VAL A 90 -13.25 11.11 -2.90
N ASP A 91 -13.62 10.81 -4.14
CA ASP A 91 -14.10 11.83 -5.05
C ASP A 91 -15.18 12.64 -4.30
N PRO A 92 -15.05 13.98 -4.19
CA PRO A 92 -16.13 14.82 -3.71
C PRO A 92 -17.33 14.80 -4.67
#